data_AF-A0A957S3P5-F1
#
_entry.id   AF-A0A957S3P5-F1
#
_cell.length_a   1.000
_cell.length_b   1.000
_cell.length_c   1.000
_cell.angle_alpha   90.00
_cell.angle_beta   90.00
_cell.angle_gamma   90.00
#
_symmetry.space_group_name_H-M   'P 1'
#
loop_
_entity.id
_entity.type
_entity.pdbx_description
1 polymer ?
#
loop_
_entity_poly.entity_id
_entity_poly.type
_entity_poly.pdbx_seq_one_letter_code
_entity_poly.pdbx_strand_id
1 'polypeptide(L)'
;MPYIYGPIPSRRLGQSLGVDPIPLKTCNWNCVYCQLGRTTPLSNARREYVPRYALMEELAHALARHPAGDIDHVSFVGSGEPTLHVGLGWMLRR
;
A
#
# COMPACT_ATOMS: atom_id res chain seq x y z
N MET A 1 5.52 11.91 1.79
CA MET A 1 6.14 10.72 1.15
C MET A 1 5.14 10.19 0.15
N PRO A 2 5.57 9.74 -1.04
CA PRO A 2 4.67 9.15 -2.01
C PRO A 2 4.00 7.89 -1.43
N TYR A 3 2.70 7.74 -1.63
CA TYR A 3 1.94 6.54 -1.25
C TYR A 3 2.12 5.41 -2.26
N ILE A 4 2.59 5.74 -3.48
CA ILE A 4 2.74 4.81 -4.59
C ILE A 4 4.22 4.58 -4.88
N TYR A 5 4.59 3.32 -5.10
CA TYR A 5 5.98 2.94 -5.41
C TYR A 5 6.05 1.87 -6.50
N GLY A 6 7.19 1.85 -7.20
CA GLY A 6 7.40 1.02 -8.38
C GLY A 6 7.37 1.84 -9.68
N PRO A 7 7.19 1.17 -10.84
CA PRO A 7 6.90 -0.25 -10.99
C PRO A 7 8.06 -1.14 -10.55
N ILE A 8 7.73 -2.25 -9.89
CA ILE A 8 8.68 -3.27 -9.46
C ILE A 8 8.54 -4.46 -10.40
N PRO A 9 9.64 -4.96 -11.00
CA PRO A 9 9.61 -6.19 -11.78
C PRO A 9 9.46 -7.39 -10.82
N SER A 10 8.21 -7.80 -10.62
CA SER A 10 7.85 -8.99 -9.84
C SER A 10 8.01 -10.25 -10.68
N ARG A 11 8.75 -11.23 -10.17
CA ARG A 11 8.84 -12.56 -10.80
C ARG A 11 7.49 -13.27 -10.93
N ARG A 12 6.52 -12.96 -10.06
CA ARG A 12 5.21 -13.63 -10.01
C ARG A 12 4.09 -12.81 -10.67
N LEU A 13 4.21 -11.48 -10.63
CA LEU A 13 3.15 -10.54 -10.99
C LEU A 13 3.58 -9.55 -12.08
N GLY A 14 4.64 -9.84 -12.84
CA GLY A 14 5.12 -8.92 -13.87
C GLY A 14 5.49 -7.53 -13.33
N GLN A 15 5.21 -6.47 -14.09
CA GLN A 15 5.38 -5.09 -13.64
C GLN A 15 4.27 -4.70 -12.67
N SER A 16 4.63 -4.42 -11.42
CA SER A 16 3.64 -4.12 -10.38
C SER A 16 3.88 -2.80 -9.67
N LEU A 17 2.81 -2.05 -9.44
CA LEU A 17 2.80 -0.89 -8.54
C LEU A 17 2.36 -1.31 -7.13
N GLY A 18 3.10 -0.84 -6.13
CA GLY A 18 2.75 -0.94 -4.74
C GLY A 18 2.05 0.32 -4.24
N VAL A 19 1.05 0.12 -3.39
CA VAL A 19 0.25 1.17 -2.76
C VAL A 19 0.33 0.99 -1.25
N ASP A 20 0.90 1.96 -0.54
CA ASP A 20 1.02 1.94 0.93
C ASP A 20 -0.10 2.79 1.57
N PRO A 21 -1.18 2.17 2.09
CA PRO A 21 -2.28 2.90 2.67
C PRO A 21 -2.06 3.26 4.15
N ILE A 22 -0.87 2.98 4.72
CA ILE A 22 -0.65 3.16 6.15
C ILE A 22 0.72 3.80 6.46
N PRO A 23 0.87 4.51 7.59
CA PRO A 23 2.16 4.96 8.08
C PRO A 23 3.06 3.80 8.50
N LEU A 24 4.37 4.03 8.41
CA LEU A 24 5.41 3.10 8.85
C LEU A 24 5.09 2.49 10.22
N LYS A 25 5.14 1.16 10.27
CA LYS A 25 4.91 0.30 11.43
C LYS A 25 3.52 0.44 12.08
N THR A 26 2.52 0.92 11.35
CA THR A 26 1.11 0.77 11.77
C THR A 26 0.67 -0.68 11.62
N CYS A 27 0.81 -1.49 12.65
CA CYS A 27 0.58 -2.93 12.57
C CYS A 27 0.00 -3.48 13.87
N ASN A 28 -0.87 -4.48 13.77
CA ASN A 28 -1.37 -5.27 14.90
C ASN A 28 -0.52 -6.51 15.19
N TRP A 29 0.52 -6.75 14.38
CA TRP A 29 1.46 -7.86 14.55
C TRP A 29 2.85 -7.38 14.91
N ASN A 30 3.61 -8.24 15.60
CA ASN A 30 5.02 -8.03 15.91
C ASN A 30 5.87 -9.19 15.39
N CYS A 31 5.79 -9.47 14.08
CA CYS A 31 6.45 -10.62 13.48
C CYS A 31 7.96 -10.59 13.70
N VAL A 32 8.54 -11.68 14.20
CA VAL A 32 9.99 -11.81 14.49
C VAL A 32 10.88 -11.67 13.25
N TYR A 33 10.30 -11.88 12.06
CA TYR A 33 10.95 -11.79 10.76
C TYR A 33 10.63 -10.50 10.00
N CYS A 34 9.97 -9.52 10.63
CA CYS A 34 9.62 -8.27 9.95
C CYS A 34 10.88 -7.45 9.69
N GLN A 35 11.21 -7.21 8.41
CA GLN A 35 12.36 -6.37 8.01
C GLN A 35 12.25 -4.92 8.50
N LEU A 36 11.04 -4.46 8.81
CA LEU A 36 10.78 -3.11 9.32
C LEU A 36 11.04 -3.01 10.84
N GLY A 37 11.47 -4.09 11.49
CA GLY A 37 11.77 -4.14 12.93
C GLY A 37 10.55 -4.42 13.80
N ARG A 38 10.69 -4.19 15.11
CA ARG A 38 9.63 -4.42 16.12
C ARG A 38 8.52 -3.38 16.00
N THR A 39 7.27 -3.81 16.19
CA THR A 39 6.11 -2.92 16.23
C THR A 39 5.89 -2.41 17.66
N THR A 40 6.06 -1.11 17.88
CA THR A 40 5.83 -0.46 19.17
C THR A 40 5.28 0.96 18.96
N PRO A 41 4.02 1.25 19.35
CA PRO A 41 3.02 0.35 19.91
C PRO A 41 2.34 -0.55 18.86
N LEU A 42 1.79 -1.68 19.30
CA LEU A 42 0.84 -2.47 18.49
C LEU A 42 -0.50 -1.74 18.41
N SER A 43 -1.13 -1.73 17.24
CA SER A 43 -2.44 -1.10 17.03
C SER A 43 -3.41 -2.04 16.35
N ASN A 44 -4.56 -2.28 16.97
CA ASN A 44 -5.73 -2.94 16.35
C ASN A 44 -6.76 -1.93 15.81
N ALA A 45 -6.51 -0.63 15.96
CA ALA A 45 -7.46 0.39 15.55
C ALA A 45 -7.55 0.44 14.03
N ARG A 46 -8.76 0.28 13.49
CA ARG A 46 -9.00 0.56 12.07
C ARG A 46 -9.31 2.04 11.93
N ARG A 47 -8.52 2.77 11.13
CA ARG A 47 -8.70 4.22 10.89
C ARG A 47 -8.41 4.58 9.44
N GLU A 48 -8.74 5.81 9.06
CA GLU A 48 -8.24 6.41 7.82
C GLU A 48 -6.86 7.00 8.13
N TYR A 49 -5.84 6.14 8.03
CA TYR A 49 -4.48 6.53 8.35
C TYR A 49 -3.84 7.40 7.26
N VAL A 50 -4.23 7.15 6.01
CA VAL A 50 -3.84 7.95 4.84
C VAL A 50 -5.14 8.38 4.15
N PRO A 51 -5.31 9.64 3.73
CA PRO A 51 -6.52 10.07 3.05
C PRO A 51 -6.74 9.26 1.75
N ARG A 52 -7.78 8.43 1.70
CA ARG A 52 -8.02 7.50 0.58
C ARG A 52 -8.09 8.21 -0.78
N TYR A 53 -8.66 9.41 -0.82
CA TYR A 53 -8.79 10.17 -2.06
C TYR A 53 -7.43 10.64 -2.59
N ALA A 54 -6.55 11.13 -1.71
CA ALA A 54 -5.20 11.53 -2.09
C ALA A 54 -4.38 10.33 -2.60
N LEU A 55 -4.54 9.17 -1.98
CA LEU A 55 -3.89 7.94 -2.42
C LEU A 55 -4.40 7.46 -3.79
N MET A 56 -5.72 7.49 -4.03
CA MET A 56 -6.27 7.12 -5.34
C MET A 56 -5.89 8.13 -6.44
N GLU A 57 -5.82 9.41 -6.11
CA GLU A 57 -5.34 10.45 -7.02
C GLU A 57 -3.87 10.23 -7.38
N GLU A 58 -3.01 9.94 -6.40
CA GLU A 58 -1.60 9.62 -6.66
C GLU A 58 -1.46 8.34 -7.50
N LEU A 59 -2.28 7.31 -7.24
CA LEU A 59 -2.29 6.07 -8.02
C LEU A 59 -2.71 6.34 -9.47
N ALA A 60 -3.73 7.16 -9.70
CA ALA A 60 -4.16 7.53 -11.04
C ALA A 60 -3.05 8.26 -11.81
N HIS A 61 -2.38 9.22 -11.15
CA HIS A 61 -1.22 9.91 -11.74
C HIS A 61 -0.06 8.95 -12.00
N ALA A 62 0.20 7.99 -11.11
CA ALA A 62 1.24 6.99 -11.31
C ALA A 62 0.94 6.14 -12.55
N LEU A 63 -0.29 5.61 -12.66
CA LEU A 63 -0.72 4.81 -13.82
C LEU A 63 -0.66 5.60 -15.13
N ALA A 64 -1.06 6.87 -15.13
CA ALA A 64 -1.04 7.73 -16.32
C ALA A 64 0.37 8.01 -16.86
N ARG A 65 1.42 7.84 -16.05
CA ARG A 65 2.83 7.98 -16.49
C ARG A 65 3.34 6.74 -17.22
N HIS A 66 2.58 5.65 -17.25
CA HIS A 66 2.93 4.43 -17.92
C HIS A 66 2.00 4.17 -19.13
N PRO A 67 2.55 3.70 -20.26
CA PRO A 67 1.74 3.17 -21.36
C PRO A 67 0.70 2.15 -20.92
N ALA A 68 -0.42 2.10 -21.64
CA ALA A 68 -1.44 1.09 -21.40
C ALA A 68 -0.84 -0.31 -21.60
N GLY A 69 -0.94 -1.16 -20.57
CA GLY A 69 -0.37 -2.51 -20.57
C GLY A 69 1.01 -2.64 -19.93
N ASP A 70 1.66 -1.54 -19.54
CA ASP A 70 2.98 -1.59 -18.89
C ASP A 70 2.91 -1.97 -17.40
N ILE A 71 1.74 -1.86 -16.78
CA ILE A 71 1.49 -2.24 -15.39
C ILE A 71 0.52 -3.42 -15.37
N ASP A 72 1.02 -4.57 -14.96
CA ASP A 72 0.26 -5.82 -14.88
C ASP A 72 -0.59 -5.89 -13.61
N HIS A 73 -0.08 -5.37 -12.49
CA HIS A 73 -0.74 -5.50 -11.19
C HIS A 73 -0.58 -4.26 -10.29
N VAL A 74 -1.65 -3.90 -9.59
CA VAL A 74 -1.61 -2.95 -8.46
C VAL A 74 -1.86 -3.72 -7.17
N SER A 75 -0.96 -3.57 -6.20
CA SER A 75 -1.05 -4.26 -4.92
C SER A 75 -1.13 -3.26 -3.77
N PHE A 76 -2.06 -3.47 -2.83
CA PHE A 76 -2.02 -2.79 -1.53
C PHE A 76 -1.01 -3.51 -0.64
N VAL A 77 0.14 -2.88 -0.48
CA VAL A 77 1.30 -3.38 0.24
C VAL A 77 1.85 -2.22 1.05
N GLY A 78 1.88 -2.40 2.37
CA GLY A 78 2.14 -1.28 3.26
C GLY A 78 3.30 -1.51 4.17
N SER A 79 3.77 -0.41 4.76
CA SER A 79 4.81 -0.40 5.78
C SER A 79 4.33 -0.92 7.14
N GLY A 80 3.33 -1.80 7.17
CA GLY A 80 2.73 -2.48 8.32
C GLY A 80 1.53 -3.32 7.86
N GLU A 81 0.40 -3.33 8.59
CA GLU A 81 -0.80 -4.09 8.22
C GLU A 81 -1.82 -3.25 7.41
N PRO A 82 -1.95 -3.43 6.08
CA PRO A 82 -2.83 -2.62 5.24
C PRO A 82 -4.31 -2.72 5.62
N THR A 83 -4.76 -3.86 6.17
CA THR A 83 -6.18 -4.07 6.53
C THR A 83 -6.66 -3.21 7.71
N LEU A 84 -5.73 -2.56 8.43
CA LEU A 84 -6.05 -1.53 9.42
C LEU A 84 -6.58 -0.24 8.78
N HIS A 85 -6.43 -0.05 7.47
CA HIS A 85 -7.03 1.07 6.77
C HIS A 85 -8.55 0.87 6.54
N VAL A 86 -9.40 1.71 7.12
CA VAL A 86 -10.88 1.59 6.96
C VAL A 86 -11.33 1.72 5.51
N GLY A 87 -10.58 2.51 4.72
CA GLY A 87 -10.87 2.74 3.32
C GLY A 87 -10.44 1.61 2.37
N LEU A 88 -9.70 0.59 2.84
CA LEU A 88 -9.12 -0.44 1.96
C LEU A 88 -10.15 -1.10 1.05
N GLY A 89 -11.27 -1.55 1.63
CA GLY A 89 -12.34 -2.19 0.85
C GLY A 89 -13.00 -1.26 -0.17
N TRP A 90 -13.05 0.05 0.10
CA TRP A 90 -13.54 1.03 -0.86
C TRP A 90 -12.54 1.22 -2.01
N MET A 91 -11.25 1.32 -1.69
CA MET A 91 -10.19 1.51 -2.69
C MET A 91 -10.07 0.31 -3.64
N LEU A 92 -10.23 -0.92 -3.14
CA LEU A 92 -10.22 -2.15 -3.96
C LEU A 92 -11.37 -2.24 -4.99
N ARG A 93 -12.42 -1.44 -4.84
CA ARG A 93 -13.59 -1.43 -5.75
C ARG A 93 -13.59 -0.27 -6.75
N ARG A 94 -12.54 0.54 -6.76
CA ARG A 94 -12.37 1.68 -7.66
C ARG A 94 -11.34 1.36 -8.72
#